data_AF-A0A383ACP5-F1
#
_entry.id   AF-A0A383ACP5-F1
#
_cell.length_a   1.000
_cell.length_b   1.000
_cell.length_c   1.000
_cell.angle_alpha   90.00
_cell.angle_beta   90.00
_cell.angle_gamma   90.00
#
_symmetry.space_group_name_H-M   'P 1'
#
loop_
_entity.id
_entity.type
_entity.pdbx_description
1 polymer ?
#
loop_
_entity_poly.entity_id
_entity_poly.type
_entity_poly.pdbx_seq_one_letter_code
_entity_poly.pdbx_strand_id
1 'polypeptide(L)'
;MAKIRINGYCDPLNVKADDEIDFMISAENTKKVSSKIVRLVHGDENPLGPGFIENEIEGNFPNNLKVSRQFSQKGAFAKIKDDENILSLNNSFTIYTFVNPTKVNGKRQSILGKWNIHSNQGYGLGINPDGH
;
A
#
# COMPACT_ATOMS: atom_id res chain seq x y z
N MET A 1 20.23 -16.90 -8.15
CA MET A 1 20.17 -15.48 -7.73
C MET A 1 18.73 -15.09 -7.54
N ALA A 2 18.39 -14.35 -6.48
CA ALA A 2 17.00 -13.94 -6.24
C ALA A 2 16.58 -12.89 -7.28
N LYS A 3 15.39 -13.05 -7.88
CA LYS A 3 14.85 -12.12 -8.88
C LYS A 3 14.60 -10.75 -8.24
N ILE A 4 15.16 -9.68 -8.83
CA ILE A 4 14.85 -8.31 -8.42
C ILE A 4 13.39 -8.01 -8.80
N ARG A 5 12.64 -7.43 -7.86
CA ARG A 5 11.27 -6.95 -8.08
C ARG A 5 11.20 -5.49 -7.67
N ILE A 6 10.74 -4.64 -8.58
CA ILE A 6 10.57 -3.21 -8.35
C ILE A 6 9.14 -2.83 -8.72
N ASN A 7 8.50 -2.03 -7.87
CA ASN A 7 7.22 -1.41 -8.14
C ASN A 7 7.28 0.05 -7.69
N GLY A 8 6.51 0.91 -8.32
CA GLY A 8 6.34 2.27 -7.85
C GLY A 8 5.10 2.92 -8.41
N TYR A 9 4.78 4.07 -7.85
CA TYR A 9 3.72 4.97 -8.31
C TYR A 9 4.18 6.41 -8.06
N CYS A 10 3.44 7.37 -8.59
CA CYS A 10 3.64 8.78 -8.33
C CYS A 10 2.39 9.43 -7.73
N ASP A 11 2.59 10.55 -7.04
CA ASP A 11 1.53 11.41 -6.54
C ASP A 11 2.03 12.87 -6.54
N PRO A 12 1.31 13.82 -7.16
CA PRO A 12 0.11 13.64 -7.98
C PRO A 12 0.42 13.04 -9.36
N LEU A 13 -0.62 12.55 -10.04
CA LEU A 13 -0.49 11.98 -11.39
C LEU A 13 -0.07 13.01 -12.45
N ASN A 14 -0.45 14.27 -12.28
CA ASN A 14 -0.16 15.35 -13.21
C ASN A 14 0.32 16.58 -12.43
N VAL A 15 1.30 17.27 -13.01
CA VAL A 15 1.92 18.47 -12.44
C VAL A 15 2.08 19.54 -13.51
N LYS A 16 2.12 20.80 -13.09
CA LYS A 16 2.55 21.93 -13.93
C LYS A 16 4.04 22.21 -13.68
N ALA A 17 4.57 23.16 -14.44
CA ALA A 17 5.88 23.72 -14.12
C ALA A 17 5.87 24.23 -12.67
N ASP A 18 6.98 23.99 -11.96
CA ASP A 18 7.21 24.36 -10.56
C ASP A 18 6.38 23.63 -9.51
N ASP A 19 5.49 22.70 -9.89
CA ASP A 19 4.83 21.79 -8.96
C ASP A 19 5.78 20.63 -8.55
N GLU A 20 5.58 20.09 -7.35
CA GLU A 20 6.28 18.89 -6.88
C GLU A 20 5.51 17.60 -7.22
N ILE A 21 6.26 16.56 -7.57
CA ILE A 21 5.75 15.19 -7.76
C ILE A 21 6.60 14.21 -6.96
N ASP A 22 5.94 13.40 -6.14
CA ASP A 22 6.57 12.34 -5.37
C ASP A 22 6.56 11.02 -6.15
N PHE A 23 7.66 10.27 -6.05
CA PHE A 23 7.77 8.91 -6.58
C PHE A 23 8.02 7.91 -5.45
N MET A 24 7.04 7.06 -5.19
CA MET A 24 7.12 6.04 -4.15
C MET A 24 7.59 4.72 -4.75
N ILE A 25 8.83 4.31 -4.43
CA ILE A 25 9.48 3.14 -5.03
C ILE A 25 9.75 2.08 -3.97
N SER A 26 9.26 0.86 -4.21
CA SER A 26 9.52 -0.33 -3.39
C SER A 26 10.27 -1.37 -4.20
N ALA A 27 11.38 -1.87 -3.66
CA ALA A 27 12.18 -2.90 -4.30
C ALA A 27 12.54 -4.06 -3.35
N GLU A 28 12.59 -5.27 -3.89
CA GLU A 28 13.06 -6.47 -3.20
C GLU A 28 14.36 -6.96 -3.85
N ASN A 29 15.26 -7.53 -3.03
CA ASN A 29 16.54 -8.11 -3.45
C ASN A 29 17.54 -7.10 -4.07
N THR A 30 17.32 -5.80 -3.89
CA THR A 30 18.29 -4.73 -4.18
C THR A 30 18.17 -3.60 -3.17
N LYS A 31 19.23 -2.78 -3.06
CA LYS A 31 19.28 -1.56 -2.24
C LYS A 31 19.44 -0.29 -3.08
N LYS A 32 19.68 -0.42 -4.38
CA LYS A 32 19.92 0.68 -5.32
C LYS A 32 19.27 0.40 -6.66
N VAL A 33 18.75 1.43 -7.30
CA VAL A 33 18.19 1.40 -8.65
C VAL A 33 18.67 2.62 -9.42
N SER A 34 18.78 2.49 -10.74
CA SER A 34 18.99 3.63 -11.64
C SER A 34 17.66 4.28 -11.98
N SER A 35 17.66 5.59 -12.19
CA SER A 35 16.48 6.38 -12.54
C SER A 35 16.77 7.33 -13.69
N LYS A 36 15.77 7.52 -14.55
CA LYS A 36 15.76 8.45 -15.69
C LYS A 36 14.36 9.01 -15.85
N ILE A 37 14.24 10.24 -16.34
CA ILE A 37 12.97 10.80 -16.81
C ILE A 37 12.96 10.67 -18.33
N VAL A 38 11.83 10.20 -18.87
CA VAL A 38 11.64 10.02 -20.31
C VAL A 38 10.34 10.67 -20.75
N ARG A 39 10.34 11.19 -21.98
CA ARG A 39 9.12 11.54 -22.70
C ARG A 39 8.70 10.36 -23.56
N LEU A 40 7.63 9.69 -23.17
CA LEU A 40 7.00 8.65 -23.97
C LEU A 40 6.37 9.26 -25.22
N VAL A 41 6.64 8.66 -26.40
CA VAL A 41 6.09 9.11 -27.69
C VAL A 41 5.17 8.04 -28.27
N HIS A 42 5.57 6.77 -28.21
CA HIS A 42 4.77 5.65 -28.72
C HIS A 42 5.01 4.39 -27.90
N GLY A 43 3.92 3.70 -27.52
CA GLY A 43 3.96 2.57 -26.59
C GLY A 43 3.73 1.19 -27.21
N ASP A 44 3.25 1.11 -28.46
CA ASP A 44 2.98 -0.17 -29.12
C ASP A 44 4.26 -0.72 -29.80
N GLU A 45 4.59 -1.96 -29.49
CA GLU A 45 5.75 -2.70 -29.98
C GLU A 45 5.47 -3.50 -31.28
N ASN A 46 4.30 -3.34 -31.88
CA ASN A 46 3.96 -4.01 -33.14
C ASN A 46 5.03 -3.74 -34.23
N PRO A 47 5.62 -4.78 -34.83
CA PRO A 47 6.68 -4.63 -35.84
C PRO A 47 6.21 -4.00 -37.16
N LEU A 48 4.89 -3.94 -37.42
CA LEU A 48 4.32 -3.23 -38.57
C LEU A 48 4.03 -1.75 -38.28
N GLY A 49 4.18 -1.33 -37.02
CA GLY A 49 4.04 0.06 -36.58
C GLY A 49 5.39 0.76 -36.43
N PRO A 50 5.41 1.97 -35.84
CA PRO A 50 6.66 2.69 -35.57
C PRO A 50 7.50 2.10 -34.42
N GLY A 51 6.96 1.12 -33.69
CA GLY A 51 7.61 0.50 -32.52
C GLY A 51 7.58 1.39 -31.26
N PHE A 52 8.17 0.91 -30.16
CA PHE A 52 8.28 1.68 -28.92
C PHE A 52 9.26 2.85 -29.09
N ILE A 53 8.84 4.05 -28.68
CA ILE A 53 9.64 5.27 -28.80
C ILE A 53 9.55 6.07 -27.50
N GLU A 54 10.71 6.31 -26.89
CA GLU A 54 10.90 7.22 -25.77
C GLU A 54 12.12 8.12 -26.00
N ASN A 55 12.12 9.31 -25.37
CA ASN A 55 13.26 10.21 -25.37
C ASN A 55 13.68 10.50 -23.94
N GLU A 56 14.93 10.23 -23.59
CA GLU A 56 15.49 10.63 -22.30
C GLU A 56 15.52 12.16 -22.17
N ILE A 57 15.14 12.66 -21.01
CA ILE A 57 15.15 14.08 -20.68
C ILE A 57 16.26 14.33 -19.67
N GLU A 58 17.21 15.20 -20.01
CA GLU A 58 18.20 15.69 -19.07
C GLU A 58 17.53 16.58 -18.02
N GLY A 59 17.89 16.40 -16.75
CA GLY A 59 17.30 17.16 -15.67
C GLY A 59 18.08 17.03 -14.37
N ASN A 60 17.74 17.88 -13.41
CA ASN A 60 18.36 17.89 -12.08
C ASN A 60 17.62 16.92 -11.14
N PHE A 61 17.76 15.62 -11.40
CA PHE A 61 17.25 14.56 -10.52
C PHE A 61 18.34 13.49 -10.32
N PRO A 62 18.31 12.76 -9.19
CA PRO A 62 19.29 11.71 -8.95
C PRO A 62 19.12 10.56 -9.96
N ASN A 63 20.23 10.16 -10.59
CA ASN A 63 20.28 9.01 -11.50
C ASN A 63 20.38 7.66 -10.77
N ASN A 64 20.58 7.69 -9.44
CA ASN A 64 20.67 6.51 -8.58
C ASN A 64 19.88 6.76 -7.29
N LEU A 65 18.95 5.86 -6.99
CA LEU A 65 18.08 5.93 -5.83
C LEU A 65 18.38 4.80 -4.85
N LYS A 66 18.39 5.12 -3.56
CA LYS A 66 18.36 4.10 -2.51
C LYS A 66 16.93 3.60 -2.38
N VAL A 67 16.76 2.28 -2.38
CA VAL A 67 15.44 1.65 -2.30
C VAL A 67 15.43 0.55 -1.25
N SER A 68 14.23 0.26 -0.76
CA SER A 68 13.97 -0.83 0.16
C SER A 68 12.56 -1.37 -0.09
N ARG A 69 12.23 -2.49 0.54
CA ARG A 69 10.88 -3.04 0.50
C ARG A 69 9.96 -2.17 1.36
N GLN A 70 8.88 -1.68 0.78
CA GLN A 70 7.82 -0.99 1.48
C GLN A 70 6.57 -1.88 1.55
N PHE A 71 6.00 -2.06 2.75
CA PHE A 71 4.82 -2.90 2.94
C PHE A 71 3.54 -2.10 2.71
N SER A 72 2.66 -2.61 1.84
CA SER A 72 1.34 -2.01 1.62
C SER A 72 0.31 -2.63 2.57
N GLN A 73 -0.39 -1.78 3.32
CA GLN A 73 -1.59 -2.18 4.05
C GLN A 73 -2.72 -2.43 3.04
N LYS A 74 -3.32 -3.63 3.12
CA LYS A 74 -4.40 -4.05 2.21
C LYS A 74 -5.71 -4.21 2.99
N GLY A 75 -6.82 -3.97 2.29
CA GLY A 75 -8.17 -4.00 2.87
C GLY A 75 -8.56 -2.63 3.41
N ALA A 76 -9.80 -2.22 3.14
CA ALA A 76 -10.39 -1.03 3.73
C ALA A 76 -10.75 -1.31 5.19
N PHE A 77 -10.42 -0.37 6.07
CA PHE A 77 -10.77 -0.41 7.49
C PHE A 77 -10.78 1.01 8.04
N ALA A 78 -11.50 1.21 9.15
CA ALA A 78 -11.41 2.43 9.94
C ALA A 78 -10.40 2.21 11.08
N LYS A 79 -9.52 3.19 11.29
CA LYS A 79 -8.59 3.22 12.42
C LYS A 79 -8.90 4.42 13.28
N ILE A 80 -9.25 4.18 14.54
CA ILE A 80 -9.44 5.23 15.55
C ILE A 80 -8.15 5.33 16.35
N LYS A 81 -7.58 6.54 16.42
CA LYS A 81 -6.45 6.84 17.32
C LYS A 81 -7.00 6.97 18.74
N ASP A 82 -6.38 6.29 19.69
CA ASP A 82 -6.81 6.24 21.09
C ASP A 82 -5.60 6.41 22.00
N ASP A 83 -4.96 7.58 21.92
CA ASP A 83 -3.71 7.87 22.62
C ASP A 83 -3.88 7.89 24.14
N GLU A 84 -5.05 8.32 24.62
CA GLU A 84 -5.40 8.39 26.04
C GLU A 84 -5.95 7.06 26.58
N ASN A 85 -6.01 6.00 25.76
CA ASN A 85 -6.53 4.68 26.13
C ASN A 85 -7.96 4.72 26.70
N ILE A 86 -8.81 5.63 26.20
CA ILE A 86 -10.22 5.76 26.62
C ILE A 86 -11.00 4.49 26.25
N LEU A 87 -10.62 3.83 25.15
CA LEU A 87 -11.23 2.57 24.71
C LEU A 87 -10.60 1.33 25.36
N SER A 88 -9.64 1.48 26.27
CA SER A 88 -9.13 0.39 27.14
C SER A 88 -10.02 0.27 28.38
N LEU A 89 -11.13 -0.45 28.22
CA LEU A 89 -12.17 -0.53 29.24
C LEU A 89 -11.76 -1.50 30.37
N ASN A 90 -11.92 -1.06 31.62
CA ASN A 90 -11.57 -1.85 32.82
C ASN A 90 -12.79 -2.42 33.56
N ASN A 91 -13.99 -2.03 33.14
CA ASN A 91 -15.27 -2.43 33.74
C ASN A 91 -16.16 -3.09 32.68
N SER A 92 -17.33 -3.56 33.10
CA SER A 92 -18.36 -4.08 32.18
C SER A 92 -18.64 -3.11 31.04
N PHE A 93 -18.71 -3.64 29.82
CA PHE A 93 -18.95 -2.86 28.63
C PHE A 93 -19.79 -3.65 27.61
N THR A 94 -20.27 -2.96 26.59
CA THR A 94 -20.99 -3.55 25.47
C THR A 94 -20.43 -3.01 24.17
N ILE A 95 -20.19 -3.89 23.21
CA ILE A 95 -19.93 -3.55 21.82
C ILE A 95 -21.10 -4.06 20.98
N TYR A 96 -21.57 -3.23 20.05
CA TYR A 96 -22.71 -3.54 19.20
C TYR A 96 -22.52 -2.90 17.83
N THR A 97 -22.92 -3.60 16.78
CA THR A 97 -22.91 -3.09 15.41
C THR A 97 -23.84 -3.92 14.52
N PHE A 98 -24.30 -3.32 13.42
CA PHE A 98 -25.01 -4.03 12.36
C PHE A 98 -24.00 -4.48 11.30
N VAL A 99 -24.05 -5.75 10.90
CA VAL A 99 -23.16 -6.33 9.89
C VAL A 99 -23.95 -7.04 8.81
N ASN A 100 -23.52 -6.90 7.56
CA ASN A 100 -24.03 -7.64 6.42
C ASN A 100 -22.87 -8.37 5.72
N PRO A 101 -22.42 -9.53 6.24
CA PRO A 101 -21.22 -10.19 5.74
C PRO A 101 -21.49 -10.83 4.37
N THR A 102 -20.69 -10.45 3.37
CA THR A 102 -20.75 -11.03 2.02
C THR A 102 -19.87 -12.27 1.86
N LYS A 103 -18.99 -12.54 2.85
CA LYS A 103 -18.15 -13.73 2.92
C LYS A 103 -18.00 -14.19 4.35
N VAL A 104 -18.76 -15.20 4.75
CA VAL A 104 -18.77 -15.72 6.13
C VAL A 104 -17.77 -16.84 6.37
N ASN A 105 -17.46 -17.66 5.36
CA ASN A 105 -16.61 -18.84 5.55
C ASN A 105 -15.14 -18.56 5.18
N GLY A 106 -14.22 -19.17 5.94
CA GLY A 106 -12.81 -19.26 5.59
C GLY A 106 -11.87 -18.71 6.66
N LYS A 107 -11.39 -17.48 6.50
CA LYS A 107 -10.42 -16.89 7.44
C LYS A 107 -11.15 -16.11 8.53
N ARG A 108 -10.51 -15.99 9.71
CA ARG A 108 -10.94 -15.08 10.76
C ARG A 108 -11.01 -13.64 10.24
N GLN A 109 -12.10 -12.94 10.52
CA GLN A 109 -12.34 -11.56 10.11
C GLN A 109 -12.67 -10.70 11.34
N SER A 110 -11.98 -9.57 11.48
CA SER A 110 -12.29 -8.60 12.54
C SER A 110 -13.36 -7.62 12.05
N ILE A 111 -14.42 -7.43 12.82
CA ILE A 111 -15.48 -6.45 12.55
C ILE A 111 -15.18 -5.16 13.32
N LEU A 112 -14.97 -5.27 14.62
CA LEU A 112 -14.77 -4.14 15.52
C LEU A 112 -13.93 -4.60 16.72
N GLY A 113 -12.95 -3.82 17.14
CA GLY A 113 -12.22 -4.14 18.36
C GLY A 113 -10.99 -3.27 18.57
N LYS A 114 -10.45 -3.36 19.78
CA LYS A 114 -9.14 -2.86 20.17
C LYS A 114 -8.33 -4.06 20.62
N TRP A 115 -7.50 -4.58 19.73
CA TRP A 115 -6.76 -5.82 19.93
C TRP A 115 -5.28 -5.65 19.62
N ASN A 116 -4.42 -6.13 20.53
CA ASN A 116 -3.00 -6.24 20.30
C ASN A 116 -2.63 -7.70 20.02
N ILE A 117 -2.18 -7.98 18.79
CA ILE A 117 -1.83 -9.34 18.36
C ILE A 117 -0.54 -9.86 19.03
N HIS A 118 0.37 -8.97 19.45
CA HIS A 118 1.64 -9.37 20.06
C HIS A 118 1.47 -9.74 21.53
N SER A 119 0.69 -8.98 22.30
CA SER A 119 0.40 -9.30 23.70
C SER A 119 -0.83 -10.17 23.89
N ASN A 120 -1.60 -10.43 22.83
CA ASN A 120 -2.84 -11.20 22.86
C ASN A 120 -3.86 -10.63 23.87
N GLN A 121 -4.01 -9.30 23.86
CA GLN A 121 -4.82 -8.54 24.82
C GLN A 121 -5.80 -7.60 24.11
N GLY A 122 -6.92 -7.34 24.80
CA GLY A 122 -7.96 -6.41 24.39
C GLY A 122 -9.30 -7.10 24.17
N TYR A 123 -10.10 -6.57 23.26
CA TYR A 123 -11.40 -7.13 22.89
C TYR A 123 -11.63 -7.00 21.38
N GLY A 124 -12.49 -7.86 20.84
CA GLY A 124 -12.92 -7.78 19.46
C GLY A 124 -14.15 -8.62 19.18
N LEU A 125 -14.97 -8.11 18.26
CA LEU A 125 -16.06 -8.80 17.59
C LEU A 125 -15.57 -9.15 16.19
N GLY A 126 -15.84 -10.38 15.75
CA GLY A 126 -15.39 -10.88 14.45
C GLY A 126 -16.12 -12.13 14.05
N ILE A 127 -15.89 -12.55 12.81
CA ILE A 127 -16.41 -13.80 12.23
C ILE A 127 -15.28 -14.82 12.26
N ASN A 128 -15.55 -16.00 12.81
CA ASN A 128 -14.63 -17.11 12.88
C ASN A 128 -14.57 -17.87 11.51
N PRO A 129 -13.63 -18.80 11.33
CA PRO A 129 -13.52 -19.59 10.09
C PRO A 129 -14.80 -20.33 9.67
N ASP A 130 -15.64 -20.71 10.63
CA ASP A 130 -16.87 -21.47 10.43
C ASP A 130 -18.08 -20.58 10.08
N GLY A 131 -17.92 -19.25 10.09
CA GLY A 131 -18.95 -18.29 9.75
C GLY A 131 -19.81 -17.79 10.93
N HIS A 132 -19.37 -18.02 12.16
CA HIS A 132 -20.02 -17.54 13.39
C HIS A 132 -19.29 -16.35 14.01
#